data_AF-A0A3Q3WAK9-F1
#
_entry.id   AF-A0A3Q3WAK9-F1
#
_cell.length_a   1.000
_cell.length_b   1.000
_cell.length_c   1.000
_cell.angle_alpha   90.00
_cell.angle_beta   90.00
_cell.angle_gamma   90.00
#
_symmetry.space_group_name_H-M   'P 1'
#
loop_
_entity.id
_entity.type
_entity.pdbx_description
1 polymer ?
#
loop_
_entity_poly.entity_id
_entity_poly.type
_entity_poly.pdbx_seq_one_letter_code
_entity_poly.pdbx_strand_id
1 'polypeptide(L)'
;MGALHCFKWSFKMSLFQPFHDGVYYPYTCDTQGTPSSAGIPSLLNSPLSQYSVPGMTPSSGAAAGLPFKFRPRQESVDWRRINAVDIDLVVSQLDLNALQEYIGMVTFCSLDGERCQRCQCPVDPALIKLIRLAQLSLEWLDHCQKLLTLNLQVVEERLAVAGREREQLLAQQKKQKEKVKALTAELKQTEKVICTQQSLLAPRIINSQKCPQCDKSFLHSTFLQYHIQRRHPEEYESQNEKKSQIESLKLEISSLKEQIVRQQQDLQTKTAQVGKQERKETNVKCYSSYMRV
;
A
#
# COMPACT_ATOMS: atom_id res chain seq x y z
N MET A 1 18.62 30.40 -42.39
CA MET A 1 19.95 29.91 -41.94
C MET A 1 19.72 28.60 -41.21
N GLY A 2 19.74 27.48 -41.94
CA GLY A 2 19.53 26.14 -41.39
C GLY A 2 20.86 25.51 -41.03
N ALA A 3 21.03 25.12 -39.76
CA ALA A 3 22.19 24.41 -39.29
C ALA A 3 22.07 22.93 -39.71
N LEU A 4 22.80 22.54 -40.76
CA LEU A 4 23.08 21.14 -41.07
C LEU A 4 24.05 20.61 -40.01
N HIS A 5 23.50 19.87 -39.04
CA HIS A 5 24.30 19.09 -38.11
C HIS A 5 25.05 18.01 -38.89
N CYS A 6 26.36 18.20 -39.00
CA CYS A 6 27.29 17.21 -39.53
C CYS A 6 27.26 15.97 -38.61
N PHE A 7 26.62 14.89 -39.06
CA PHE A 7 26.67 13.59 -38.38
C PHE A 7 28.11 13.07 -38.43
N LYS A 8 28.85 13.29 -37.34
CA LYS A 8 30.19 12.74 -37.14
C LYS A 8 30.06 11.28 -36.72
N TRP A 9 29.98 10.36 -37.69
CA TRP A 9 30.09 8.93 -37.43
C TRP A 9 31.52 8.60 -37.01
N SER A 10 31.80 8.67 -35.71
CA SER A 10 33.07 8.22 -35.14
C SER A 10 32.92 6.77 -34.69
N PHE A 11 33.08 5.83 -35.63
CA PHE A 11 33.02 4.39 -35.34
C PHE A 11 34.35 3.95 -34.71
N LYS A 12 34.51 4.13 -33.40
CA LYS A 12 35.64 3.59 -32.63
C LYS A 12 35.15 2.42 -31.79
N MET A 13 35.05 1.24 -32.43
CA MET A 13 34.67 -0.01 -31.79
C MET A 13 35.92 -0.63 -31.15
N SER A 14 36.30 -0.14 -29.97
CA SER A 14 37.33 -0.77 -29.13
C SER A 14 36.67 -1.48 -27.95
N LEU A 15 36.36 -2.76 -28.14
CA LEU A 15 36.16 -3.78 -27.11
C LEU A 15 36.28 -5.14 -27.84
N PHE A 16 36.90 -6.13 -27.17
CA PHE A 16 37.22 -7.47 -27.68
C PHE A 16 36.27 -7.94 -28.80
N GLN A 17 36.81 -8.27 -29.97
CA GLN A 17 36.00 -8.66 -31.12
C GLN A 17 35.42 -10.06 -30.91
N PRO A 18 34.09 -10.28 -30.98
CA PRO A 18 33.47 -11.59 -30.74
C PRO A 18 33.47 -12.41 -32.04
N PHE A 19 34.66 -12.56 -32.63
CA PHE A 19 34.89 -13.36 -33.83
C PHE A 19 35.65 -14.62 -33.46
N HIS A 20 35.12 -15.78 -33.84
CA HIS A 20 35.81 -17.07 -33.76
C HIS A 20 35.67 -17.80 -35.09
N ASP A 21 36.77 -18.28 -35.67
CA ASP A 21 36.81 -19.00 -36.97
C ASP A 21 36.03 -18.33 -38.12
N GLY A 22 36.12 -17.00 -38.23
CA GLY A 22 35.43 -16.24 -39.29
C GLY A 22 33.91 -16.11 -39.10
N VAL A 23 33.43 -16.37 -37.89
CA VAL A 23 32.02 -16.29 -37.49
C VAL A 23 31.86 -15.23 -36.41
N TYR A 24 30.88 -14.35 -36.58
CA TYR A 24 30.53 -13.36 -35.55
C TYR A 24 29.43 -13.90 -34.64
N TYR A 25 29.68 -13.83 -33.34
CA TYR A 25 28.74 -14.17 -32.28
C TYR A 25 28.25 -12.89 -31.60
N PRO A 26 26.94 -12.63 -31.58
CA PRO A 26 26.40 -11.51 -30.84
C PRO A 26 26.70 -11.65 -29.35
N TYR A 27 27.09 -10.55 -28.70
CA TYR A 27 27.17 -10.52 -27.24
C TYR A 27 25.80 -10.80 -26.64
N THR A 28 25.67 -11.89 -25.88
CA THR A 28 24.58 -12.04 -24.93
C THR A 28 24.79 -10.96 -23.87
N CYS A 29 23.86 -10.02 -23.79
CA CYS A 29 23.84 -9.10 -22.65
C CYS A 29 23.30 -9.87 -21.44
N ASP A 30 24.07 -10.86 -20.98
CA ASP A 30 23.82 -11.48 -19.69
C ASP A 30 24.06 -10.40 -18.65
N THR A 31 22.98 -9.93 -18.03
CA THR A 31 23.07 -9.07 -16.86
C THR A 31 23.67 -9.87 -15.72
N GLN A 32 25.01 -9.84 -15.66
CA GLN A 32 25.79 -10.18 -14.50
C GLN A 32 25.52 -9.11 -13.43
N GLY A 33 24.79 -9.49 -12.38
CA GLY A 33 24.91 -8.89 -11.04
C GLY A 33 24.04 -7.68 -10.69
N THR A 34 23.01 -7.93 -9.90
CA THR A 34 22.80 -7.15 -8.67
C THR A 34 22.94 -8.10 -7.48
N PRO A 35 24.08 -8.13 -6.76
CA PRO A 35 24.09 -8.63 -5.40
C PRO A 35 23.38 -7.59 -4.53
N SER A 36 22.11 -7.83 -4.21
CA SER A 36 21.40 -7.02 -3.23
C SER A 36 21.99 -7.29 -1.86
N SER A 37 22.92 -6.41 -1.46
CA SER A 37 23.43 -6.30 -0.10
C SER A 37 22.32 -5.73 0.79
N ALA A 38 21.59 -6.62 1.45
CA ALA A 38 20.84 -6.30 2.65
C ALA A 38 20.94 -7.53 3.58
N GLY A 39 21.83 -7.43 4.56
CA GLY A 39 22.11 -8.50 5.50
C GLY A 39 20.92 -8.82 6.40
N ILE A 40 20.43 -10.06 6.30
CA ILE A 40 19.76 -10.77 7.40
C ILE A 40 20.16 -12.25 7.29
N PRO A 41 20.93 -12.82 8.23
CA PRO A 41 21.19 -14.25 8.26
C PRO A 41 20.02 -14.97 8.94
N SER A 42 19.12 -15.55 8.14
CA SER A 42 18.10 -16.47 8.65
C SER A 42 18.69 -17.86 8.82
N LEU A 43 19.14 -18.14 10.05
CA LEU A 43 19.47 -19.47 10.52
C LEU A 43 18.19 -20.29 10.71
N LEU A 44 17.86 -21.18 9.77
CA LEU A 44 17.15 -22.42 10.07
C LEU A 44 17.61 -23.52 9.10
N ASN A 45 18.47 -24.38 9.63
CA ASN A 45 18.82 -25.68 9.08
C ASN A 45 17.59 -26.61 9.17
N SER A 46 17.30 -27.36 8.10
CA SER A 46 16.63 -28.65 8.23
C SER A 46 17.11 -29.59 7.11
N PRO A 47 17.66 -30.78 7.44
CA PRO A 47 18.24 -31.69 6.47
C PRO A 47 17.27 -32.81 6.11
N LEU A 48 16.84 -32.92 4.86
CA LEU A 48 16.57 -34.20 4.19
C LEU A 48 16.10 -33.95 2.75
N SER A 49 16.97 -34.23 1.78
CA SER A 49 16.67 -34.96 0.54
C SER A 49 17.82 -34.76 -0.44
N GLN A 50 18.61 -35.82 -0.58
CA GLN A 50 19.56 -36.01 -1.65
C GLN A 50 18.81 -36.10 -2.98
N TYR A 51 19.14 -35.28 -3.97
CA TYR A 51 19.03 -35.67 -5.38
C TYR A 51 20.12 -34.95 -6.19
N SER A 52 21.05 -35.78 -6.66
CA SER A 52 21.74 -35.75 -7.95
C SER A 52 22.01 -34.39 -8.60
N VAL A 53 23.31 -34.08 -8.72
CA VAL A 53 23.85 -33.22 -9.78
C VAL A 53 23.58 -33.87 -11.15
N PRO A 54 23.01 -33.12 -12.10
CA PRO A 54 23.53 -33.17 -13.45
C PRO A 54 23.75 -31.78 -14.04
N GLY A 55 24.92 -31.61 -14.66
CA GLY A 55 25.10 -30.88 -15.90
C GLY A 55 24.69 -29.41 -15.92
N MET A 56 25.70 -28.54 -15.86
CA MET A 56 25.63 -27.17 -16.35
C MET A 56 25.05 -27.15 -17.76
N THR A 57 23.76 -26.84 -17.86
CA THR A 57 23.14 -26.37 -19.10
C THR A 57 22.46 -25.06 -18.76
N PRO A 58 22.96 -23.90 -19.23
CA PRO A 58 22.13 -22.72 -19.26
C PRO A 58 21.15 -22.90 -20.42
N SER A 59 20.04 -23.60 -20.13
CA SER A 59 18.83 -23.46 -20.92
C SER A 59 18.22 -22.10 -20.56
N SER A 60 18.82 -21.03 -21.08
CA SER A 60 18.20 -19.72 -21.17
C SER A 60 18.00 -19.45 -22.65
N GLY A 61 16.79 -19.78 -23.12
CA GLY A 61 16.30 -19.51 -24.47
C GLY A 61 16.08 -18.02 -24.70
N ALA A 62 17.13 -17.22 -24.58
CA ALA A 62 17.15 -15.81 -24.92
C ALA A 62 17.97 -15.64 -26.21
N ALA A 63 17.30 -15.84 -27.35
CA ALA A 63 17.70 -15.41 -28.69
C ALA A 63 19.22 -15.25 -28.92
N ALA A 64 19.99 -16.33 -28.77
CA ALA A 64 21.32 -16.39 -29.38
C ALA A 64 21.08 -16.49 -30.89
N GLY A 65 21.00 -15.32 -31.54
CA GLY A 65 20.86 -15.21 -32.99
C GLY A 65 21.90 -16.10 -33.66
N LEU A 66 21.47 -16.76 -34.75
CA LEU A 66 22.35 -17.64 -35.51
C LEU A 66 23.68 -16.94 -35.84
N PRO A 67 24.81 -17.66 -35.75
CA PRO A 67 26.12 -17.11 -36.07
C PRO A 67 26.15 -16.46 -37.46
N PHE A 68 26.69 -15.25 -37.56
CA PHE A 68 26.81 -14.56 -38.85
C PHE A 68 27.92 -15.17 -39.68
N LYS A 69 27.59 -15.46 -40.94
CA LYS A 69 28.52 -15.89 -42.00
C LYS A 69 28.14 -15.19 -43.29
N PHE A 70 29.15 -14.74 -44.04
CA PHE A 70 28.93 -14.21 -45.38
C PHE A 70 28.34 -15.28 -46.29
N ARG A 71 27.32 -14.89 -47.05
CA ARG A 71 26.67 -15.77 -48.01
C ARG A 71 27.52 -15.91 -49.30
N PRO A 72 27.52 -17.10 -49.93
CA PRO A 72 28.11 -17.25 -51.25
C PRO A 72 27.31 -16.41 -52.27
N ARG A 73 28.03 -15.72 -53.17
CA ARG A 73 27.42 -14.90 -54.22
C ARG A 73 27.34 -15.75 -55.49
N GLN A 74 26.14 -16.18 -55.87
CA GLN A 74 25.92 -17.09 -57.01
C GLN A 74 25.03 -16.47 -58.10
N GLU A 75 24.35 -15.36 -57.80
CA GLU A 75 23.43 -14.72 -58.73
C GLU A 75 24.18 -13.85 -59.73
N SER A 76 23.95 -14.01 -61.04
CA SER A 76 24.56 -13.17 -62.07
C SER A 76 24.08 -11.72 -61.98
N VAL A 77 24.92 -10.76 -62.39
CA VAL A 77 24.55 -9.34 -62.41
C VAL A 77 23.48 -9.08 -63.49
N ASP A 78 22.31 -8.58 -63.09
CA ASP A 78 21.32 -8.04 -64.03
C ASP A 78 21.72 -6.62 -64.46
N TRP A 79 22.58 -6.55 -65.46
CA TRP A 79 23.05 -5.26 -65.98
C TRP A 79 21.95 -4.40 -66.60
N ARG A 80 20.87 -4.99 -67.13
CA ARG A 80 19.77 -4.18 -67.69
C ARG A 80 19.11 -3.37 -66.59
N ARG A 81 18.87 -4.03 -65.45
CA ARG A 81 18.24 -3.41 -64.29
C ARG A 81 19.14 -2.43 -63.57
N ILE A 82 20.45 -2.71 -63.50
CA ILE A 82 21.46 -1.76 -62.98
C ILE A 82 21.59 -0.53 -63.88
N ASN A 83 21.56 -0.69 -65.20
CA ASN A 83 21.64 0.44 -66.14
C ASN A 83 20.35 1.28 -66.18
N ALA A 84 19.21 0.72 -65.76
CA ALA A 84 17.94 1.44 -65.70
C ALA A 84 17.85 2.40 -64.50
N VAL A 85 18.78 2.31 -63.54
CA VAL A 85 18.77 3.16 -62.34
C VAL A 85 19.28 4.55 -62.67
N ASP A 86 18.45 5.55 -62.41
CA ASP A 86 18.88 6.94 -62.35
C ASP A 86 19.37 7.25 -60.92
N ILE A 87 20.69 7.26 -60.75
CA ILE A 87 21.33 7.49 -59.45
C ILE A 87 21.06 8.92 -58.95
N ASP A 88 21.07 9.91 -59.85
CA ASP A 88 20.84 11.31 -59.49
C ASP A 88 19.40 11.53 -59.03
N LEU A 89 18.46 10.81 -59.63
CA LEU A 89 17.06 10.79 -59.18
C LEU A 89 16.93 10.17 -57.79
N VAL A 90 17.55 9.01 -57.56
CA VAL A 90 17.53 8.34 -56.24
C VAL A 90 18.11 9.26 -55.16
N VAL A 91 19.21 9.96 -55.46
CA VAL A 91 19.85 10.91 -54.52
C VAL A 91 18.98 12.14 -54.28
N SER A 92 18.45 12.75 -55.33
CA SER A 92 17.67 13.99 -55.22
C SER A 92 16.30 13.79 -54.58
N GLN A 93 15.65 12.65 -54.84
CA GLN A 93 14.33 12.33 -54.30
C GLN A 93 14.37 11.52 -53.01
N LEU A 94 15.55 11.04 -52.60
CA LEU A 94 15.71 10.12 -51.48
C LEU A 94 14.75 8.92 -51.57
N ASP A 95 14.62 8.34 -52.77
CA ASP A 95 13.76 7.18 -53.00
C ASP A 95 14.38 5.92 -52.39
N LEU A 96 14.17 5.75 -51.09
CA LEU A 96 14.69 4.63 -50.32
C LEU A 96 14.06 3.30 -50.76
N ASN A 97 12.85 3.32 -51.33
CA ASN A 97 12.19 2.11 -51.79
C ASN A 97 12.89 1.56 -53.04
N ALA A 98 13.15 2.41 -54.02
CA ALA A 98 13.96 2.05 -55.17
C ALA A 98 15.36 1.61 -54.74
N LEU A 99 16.03 2.36 -53.87
CA LEU A 99 17.37 2.02 -53.39
C LEU A 99 17.41 0.65 -52.67
N GLN A 100 16.42 0.33 -51.83
CA GLN A 100 16.34 -0.94 -51.11
C GLN A 100 16.30 -2.14 -52.06
N GLU A 101 15.58 -2.01 -53.18
CA GLU A 101 15.48 -3.03 -54.21
C GLU A 101 16.83 -3.29 -54.89
N TYR A 102 17.63 -2.24 -55.14
CA TYR A 102 18.98 -2.36 -55.70
C TYR A 102 20.03 -2.84 -54.70
N ILE A 103 19.93 -2.46 -53.42
CA ILE A 103 20.84 -2.91 -52.36
C ILE A 103 20.87 -4.43 -52.30
N GLY A 104 19.70 -5.09 -52.34
CA GLY A 104 19.63 -6.55 -52.33
C GLY A 104 20.39 -7.18 -53.48
N MET A 105 20.12 -6.73 -54.72
CA MET A 105 20.79 -7.26 -55.91
C MET A 105 22.30 -7.03 -55.90
N VAL A 106 22.74 -5.80 -55.61
CA VAL A 106 24.17 -5.43 -55.63
C VAL A 106 24.92 -6.17 -54.53
N THR A 107 24.31 -6.37 -53.36
CA THR A 107 24.97 -7.05 -52.23
C THR A 107 25.24 -8.53 -52.54
N PHE A 108 24.33 -9.25 -53.20
CA PHE A 108 24.44 -10.72 -53.35
C PHE A 108 24.85 -11.21 -54.74
N CYS A 109 25.06 -10.32 -55.72
CA CYS A 109 25.49 -10.71 -57.05
C CYS A 109 26.96 -11.20 -57.11
N SER A 110 27.22 -12.16 -57.99
CA SER A 110 28.55 -12.62 -58.35
C SER A 110 29.18 -11.68 -59.37
N LEU A 111 30.47 -11.42 -59.21
CA LEU A 111 31.28 -10.62 -60.14
C LEU A 111 32.27 -11.50 -60.92
N ASP A 112 32.15 -12.82 -60.76
CA ASP A 112 33.10 -13.77 -61.33
C ASP A 112 32.95 -13.83 -62.86
N GLY A 113 34.02 -13.48 -63.57
CA GLY A 113 34.04 -13.54 -65.02
C GLY A 113 33.28 -12.41 -65.73
N GLU A 114 32.86 -11.37 -64.99
CA GLU A 114 32.21 -10.20 -65.57
C GLU A 114 33.13 -9.47 -66.58
N ARG A 115 32.54 -9.05 -67.70
CA ARG A 115 33.23 -8.43 -68.83
C ARG A 115 32.57 -7.12 -69.23
N CYS A 116 33.35 -6.22 -69.79
CA CYS A 116 32.83 -4.98 -70.34
C CYS A 116 31.85 -5.29 -71.49
N GLN A 117 30.62 -4.77 -71.42
CA GLN A 117 29.59 -5.00 -72.43
C GLN A 117 29.97 -4.50 -73.83
N ARG A 118 30.87 -3.51 -73.92
CA ARG A 118 31.27 -2.89 -75.20
C ARG A 118 32.44 -3.60 -75.87
N CYS A 119 33.49 -3.93 -75.12
CA CYS A 119 34.73 -4.47 -75.68
C CYS A 119 35.03 -5.91 -75.25
N GLN A 120 34.23 -6.52 -74.38
CA GLN A 120 34.40 -7.90 -73.86
C GLN A 120 35.71 -8.14 -73.09
N CYS A 121 36.47 -7.09 -72.79
CA CYS A 121 37.62 -7.14 -71.91
C CYS A 121 37.18 -7.51 -70.47
N PRO A 122 37.99 -8.28 -69.74
CA PRO A 122 37.74 -8.53 -68.32
C PRO A 122 37.73 -7.22 -67.54
N VAL A 123 36.87 -7.12 -66.53
CA VAL A 123 36.86 -5.97 -65.62
C VAL A 123 38.18 -5.94 -64.83
N ASP A 124 38.68 -4.74 -64.54
CA ASP A 124 39.88 -4.54 -63.74
C ASP A 124 39.76 -5.27 -62.38
N PRO A 125 40.69 -6.18 -62.04
CA PRO A 125 40.70 -6.87 -60.75
C PRO A 125 40.64 -5.95 -59.52
N ALA A 126 41.19 -4.72 -59.61
CA ALA A 126 41.12 -3.74 -58.53
C ALA A 126 39.67 -3.25 -58.30
N LEU A 127 38.91 -3.01 -59.37
CA LEU A 127 37.49 -2.64 -59.29
C LEU A 127 36.65 -3.80 -58.74
N ILE A 128 36.93 -5.04 -59.17
CA ILE A 128 36.27 -6.23 -58.62
C ILE A 128 36.49 -6.34 -57.10
N LYS A 129 37.73 -6.14 -56.64
CA LYS A 129 38.04 -6.14 -55.19
C LYS A 129 37.31 -5.03 -54.45
N LEU A 130 37.26 -3.82 -55.01
CA LEU A 130 36.57 -2.69 -54.40
C LEU A 130 35.06 -2.97 -54.25
N ILE A 131 34.41 -3.46 -55.31
CA ILE A 131 32.99 -3.81 -55.27
C ILE A 131 32.77 -4.97 -54.29
N ARG A 132 33.65 -5.99 -54.28
CA ARG A 132 33.54 -7.10 -53.33
C ARG A 132 33.62 -6.63 -51.87
N LEU A 133 34.52 -5.70 -51.56
CA LEU A 133 34.60 -5.07 -50.23
C LEU A 133 33.32 -4.28 -49.90
N ALA A 134 32.76 -3.55 -50.87
CA ALA A 134 31.49 -2.85 -50.70
C ALA A 134 30.34 -3.83 -50.41
N GLN A 135 30.23 -4.93 -51.16
CA GLN A 135 29.22 -5.97 -50.92
C GLN A 135 29.35 -6.62 -49.53
N LEU A 136 30.58 -6.93 -49.09
CA LEU A 136 30.82 -7.48 -47.74
C LEU A 136 30.45 -6.45 -46.66
N SER A 137 30.74 -5.18 -46.90
CA SER A 137 30.38 -4.09 -45.99
C SER A 137 28.86 -3.93 -45.88
N LEU A 138 28.13 -3.96 -47.01
CA LEU A 138 26.66 -3.89 -47.03
C LEU A 138 26.02 -5.08 -46.33
N GLU A 139 26.52 -6.30 -46.56
CA GLU A 139 26.02 -7.50 -45.91
C GLU A 139 26.25 -7.48 -44.38
N TRP A 140 27.40 -6.96 -43.94
CA TRP A 140 27.67 -6.75 -42.53
C TRP A 140 26.75 -5.70 -41.92
N LEU A 141 26.51 -4.59 -42.62
CA LEU A 141 25.58 -3.54 -42.16
C LEU A 141 24.13 -4.04 -42.06
N ASP A 142 23.66 -4.84 -43.02
CA ASP A 142 22.35 -5.51 -42.97
C ASP A 142 22.25 -6.45 -41.75
N HIS A 143 23.31 -7.21 -41.44
CA HIS A 143 23.36 -8.02 -40.23
C HIS A 143 23.29 -7.16 -38.96
N CYS A 144 24.08 -6.07 -38.88
CA CYS A 144 24.03 -5.16 -37.75
C CYS A 144 22.63 -4.54 -37.57
N GLN A 145 21.97 -4.15 -38.66
CA GLN A 145 20.61 -3.62 -38.61
C GLN A 145 19.62 -4.64 -38.03
N LYS A 146 19.66 -5.89 -38.50
CA LYS A 146 18.81 -6.96 -37.99
C LYS A 146 19.07 -7.26 -36.52
N LEU A 147 20.36 -7.32 -36.14
CA LEU A 147 20.76 -7.55 -34.75
C LEU A 147 20.29 -6.42 -33.83
N LEU A 148 20.50 -5.16 -34.23
CA LEU A 148 20.05 -4.00 -33.47
C LEU A 148 18.52 -3.96 -33.36
N THR A 149 17.80 -4.29 -34.44
CA THR A 149 16.33 -4.36 -34.44
C THR A 149 15.81 -5.41 -33.48
N LEU A 150 16.40 -6.61 -33.49
CA LEU A 150 16.02 -7.70 -32.57
C LEU A 150 16.33 -7.32 -31.11
N ASN A 151 17.50 -6.75 -30.85
CA ASN A 151 17.85 -6.28 -29.51
C ASN A 151 16.91 -5.17 -29.02
N LEU A 152 16.53 -4.25 -29.90
CA LEU A 152 15.58 -3.19 -29.57
C LEU A 152 14.22 -3.79 -29.18
N GLN A 153 13.69 -4.72 -29.97
CA GLN A 153 12.42 -5.40 -29.66
C GLN A 153 12.47 -6.12 -28.31
N VAL A 154 13.58 -6.80 -27.99
CA VAL A 154 13.76 -7.46 -26.69
C VAL A 154 13.75 -6.45 -25.55
N VAL A 155 14.43 -5.31 -25.70
CA VAL A 155 14.45 -4.25 -24.68
C VAL A 155 13.07 -3.61 -24.53
N GLU A 156 12.35 -3.37 -25.64
CA GLU A 156 10.99 -2.83 -25.64
C GLU A 156 10.00 -3.74 -24.91
N GLU A 157 10.04 -5.05 -25.18
CA GLU A 157 9.16 -6.01 -24.49
C GLU A 157 9.49 -6.06 -22.99
N ARG A 158 10.77 -6.08 -22.62
CA ARG A 158 11.19 -6.04 -21.20
C ARG A 158 10.71 -4.76 -20.50
N LEU A 159 10.78 -3.62 -21.19
CA LEU A 159 10.29 -2.35 -20.67
C LEU A 159 8.76 -2.38 -20.49
N ALA A 160 8.03 -2.97 -21.45
CA ALA A 160 6.59 -3.13 -21.36
C ALA A 160 6.17 -4.02 -20.16
N VAL A 161 6.87 -5.13 -19.94
CA VAL A 161 6.66 -6.02 -18.77
C VAL A 161 6.90 -5.25 -17.47
N ALA A 162 8.06 -4.61 -17.32
CA ALA A 162 8.39 -3.82 -16.14
C ALA A 162 7.40 -2.66 -15.89
N GLY A 163 6.89 -2.06 -16.97
CA GLY A 163 5.84 -1.04 -16.91
C GLY A 163 4.55 -1.56 -16.27
N ARG A 164 4.08 -2.75 -16.70
CA ARG A 164 2.89 -3.41 -16.12
C ARG A 164 3.09 -3.77 -14.65
N GLU A 165 4.25 -4.31 -14.29
CA GLU A 165 4.58 -4.64 -12.90
C GLU A 165 4.58 -3.40 -12.00
N ARG A 166 5.15 -2.29 -12.46
CA ARG A 166 5.15 -1.01 -11.75
C ARG A 166 3.73 -0.52 -11.49
N GLU A 167 2.85 -0.58 -12.49
CA GLU A 167 1.45 -0.16 -12.35
C GLU A 167 0.70 -1.03 -11.34
N GLN A 168 0.91 -2.35 -11.38
CA GLN A 168 0.34 -3.28 -10.41
C GLN A 168 0.80 -2.96 -8.98
N LEU A 169 2.10 -2.72 -8.78
CA LEU A 169 2.67 -2.36 -7.47
C LEU A 169 2.13 -1.02 -6.97
N LEU A 170 1.97 -0.02 -7.85
CA LEU A 170 1.37 1.27 -7.49
C LEU A 170 -0.09 1.11 -7.04
N ALA A 171 -0.88 0.28 -7.73
CA ALA A 171 -2.25 -0.02 -7.34
C ALA A 171 -2.32 -0.72 -5.97
N GLN A 172 -1.44 -1.69 -5.72
CA GLN A 172 -1.31 -2.35 -4.42
C GLN A 172 -0.91 -1.36 -3.33
N GLN A 173 0.07 -0.49 -3.60
CA GLN A 173 0.51 0.53 -2.64
C GLN A 173 -0.63 1.48 -2.27
N LYS A 174 -1.44 1.91 -3.24
CA LYS A 174 -2.63 2.75 -2.99
C LYS A 174 -3.63 2.04 -2.08
N LYS A 175 -3.95 0.77 -2.37
CA LYS A 175 -4.83 -0.04 -1.54
C LYS A 175 -4.32 -0.21 -0.11
N GLN A 176 -3.01 -0.42 0.07
CA GLN A 176 -2.41 -0.52 1.41
C GLN A 176 -2.45 0.82 2.14
N LYS A 177 -2.20 1.95 1.47
CA LYS A 177 -2.33 3.29 2.06
C LYS A 177 -3.76 3.56 2.54
N GLU A 178 -4.77 3.16 1.77
CA GLU A 178 -6.19 3.28 2.16
C GLU A 178 -6.53 2.43 3.38
N LYS A 179 -6.06 1.17 3.42
CA LYS A 179 -6.20 0.29 4.60
C LYS A 179 -5.57 0.87 5.85
N VAL A 180 -4.34 1.37 5.75
CA VAL A 180 -3.63 2.00 6.88
C VAL A 180 -4.42 3.22 7.38
N LYS A 181 -4.96 4.05 6.47
CA LYS A 181 -5.81 5.19 6.86
C LYS A 181 -7.07 4.74 7.60
N ALA A 182 -7.76 3.70 7.11
CA ALA A 182 -8.95 3.16 7.75
C ALA A 182 -8.65 2.62 9.15
N LEU A 183 -7.64 1.76 9.29
CA LEU A 183 -7.20 1.22 10.59
C LEU A 183 -6.76 2.32 11.56
N THR A 184 -6.07 3.35 11.06
CA THR A 184 -5.68 4.50 11.90
C THR A 184 -6.92 5.27 12.40
N ALA A 185 -7.97 5.39 11.59
CA ALA A 185 -9.22 6.03 12.00
C ALA A 185 -9.97 5.19 13.04
N GLU A 186 -10.04 3.86 12.85
CA GLU A 186 -10.62 2.92 13.81
C GLU A 186 -9.87 2.92 15.15
N LEU A 187 -8.53 2.94 15.12
CA LEU A 187 -7.71 3.05 16.32
C LEU A 187 -8.00 4.35 17.08
N LYS A 188 -8.04 5.49 16.37
CA LYS A 188 -8.40 6.78 16.97
C LYS A 188 -9.81 6.79 17.56
N GLN A 189 -10.76 6.13 16.92
CA GLN A 189 -12.12 6.00 17.43
C GLN A 189 -12.15 5.14 18.70
N THR A 190 -11.45 4.01 18.68
CA THR A 190 -11.35 3.08 19.82
C THR A 190 -10.66 3.78 21.01
N GLU A 191 -9.59 4.52 20.76
CA GLU A 191 -8.90 5.33 21.78
C GLU A 191 -9.86 6.34 22.42
N LYS A 192 -10.65 7.08 21.62
CA LYS A 192 -11.67 8.00 22.14
C LYS A 192 -12.71 7.31 23.02
N VAL A 193 -13.20 6.13 22.60
CA VAL A 193 -14.15 5.33 23.39
C VAL A 193 -13.52 4.92 24.72
N ILE A 194 -12.29 4.42 24.70
CA ILE A 194 -11.55 4.02 25.91
C ILE A 194 -11.35 5.22 26.84
N CYS A 195 -10.88 6.37 26.33
CA CYS A 195 -10.72 7.59 27.14
C CYS A 195 -12.05 8.04 27.76
N THR A 196 -13.14 7.99 26.99
CA THR A 196 -14.48 8.34 27.49
C THR A 196 -14.92 7.39 28.60
N GLN A 197 -14.75 6.08 28.40
CA GLN A 197 -15.11 5.07 29.40
C GLN A 197 -14.25 5.19 30.65
N GLN A 198 -12.95 5.43 30.52
CA GLN A 198 -12.06 5.69 31.65
C GLN A 198 -12.47 6.94 32.43
N SER A 199 -12.84 8.02 31.74
CA SER A 199 -13.34 9.24 32.40
C SER A 199 -14.65 9.02 33.17
N LEU A 200 -15.53 8.13 32.69
CA LEU A 200 -16.78 7.79 33.39
C LEU A 200 -16.54 6.85 34.57
N LEU A 201 -15.53 5.98 34.49
CA LEU A 201 -15.17 5.03 35.56
C LEU A 201 -14.28 5.66 36.63
N ALA A 202 -13.45 6.65 36.30
CA ALA A 202 -12.50 7.25 37.23
C ALA A 202 -13.16 7.79 38.51
N PRO A 203 -14.27 8.58 38.46
CA PRO A 203 -14.98 8.98 39.68
C PRO A 203 -15.55 7.79 40.47
N ARG A 204 -15.92 6.69 39.82
CA ARG A 204 -16.43 5.48 40.50
C ARG A 204 -15.33 4.72 41.23
N ILE A 205 -14.12 4.71 40.69
CA ILE A 205 -12.95 4.10 41.32
C ILE A 205 -12.45 4.99 42.48
N ILE A 206 -12.43 6.31 42.28
CA ILE A 206 -12.07 7.29 43.32
C ILE A 206 -13.09 7.25 44.48
N ASN A 207 -14.38 7.12 44.17
CA ASN A 207 -15.45 6.98 45.16
C ASN A 207 -15.66 5.52 45.63
N SER A 208 -14.60 4.71 45.60
CA SER A 208 -14.63 3.35 46.13
C SER A 208 -14.98 3.34 47.62
N GLN A 209 -15.85 2.42 48.02
CA GLN A 209 -16.30 2.29 49.39
C GLN A 209 -15.36 1.37 50.17
N LYS A 210 -14.65 1.95 51.14
CA LYS A 210 -13.73 1.21 52.02
C LYS A 210 -14.51 0.45 53.09
N CYS A 211 -14.06 -0.77 53.40
CA CYS A 211 -14.55 -1.50 54.54
C CYS A 211 -14.05 -0.81 55.84
N PRO A 212 -14.93 -0.58 56.84
CA PRO A 212 -14.49 -0.01 58.11
C PRO A 212 -13.63 -0.97 58.95
N GLN A 213 -13.66 -2.28 58.65
CA GLN A 213 -13.08 -3.34 59.48
C GLN A 213 -11.84 -4.00 58.86
N CYS A 214 -11.50 -3.66 57.61
CA CYS A 214 -10.27 -4.11 56.96
C CYS A 214 -9.90 -3.19 55.78
N ASP A 215 -8.69 -3.33 55.24
CA ASP A 215 -8.19 -2.46 54.17
C ASP A 215 -8.79 -2.72 52.77
N LYS A 216 -9.88 -3.49 52.67
CA LYS A 216 -10.52 -3.81 51.38
C LYS A 216 -11.44 -2.68 50.93
N SER A 217 -11.31 -2.31 49.66
CA SER A 217 -12.13 -1.29 49.00
C SER A 217 -12.98 -1.90 47.89
N PHE A 218 -14.23 -1.47 47.78
CA PHE A 218 -15.20 -2.03 46.85
C PHE A 218 -15.75 -0.94 45.93
N LEU A 219 -15.99 -1.29 44.66
CA LEU A 219 -16.53 -0.35 43.66
C LEU A 219 -18.01 -0.03 43.86
N HIS A 220 -18.76 -0.89 44.57
CA HIS A 220 -20.20 -0.68 44.80
C HIS A 220 -20.60 -1.04 46.23
N SER A 221 -21.61 -0.33 46.76
CA SER A 221 -22.06 -0.46 48.15
C SER A 221 -22.62 -1.85 48.47
N THR A 222 -23.29 -2.49 47.51
CA THR A 222 -23.80 -3.85 47.70
C THR A 222 -22.66 -4.87 47.86
N PHE A 223 -21.56 -4.72 47.10
CA PHE A 223 -20.39 -5.59 47.24
C PHE A 223 -19.72 -5.40 48.61
N LEU A 224 -19.63 -4.16 49.10
CA LEU A 224 -19.17 -3.89 50.46
C LEU A 224 -20.10 -4.54 51.50
N GLN A 225 -21.42 -4.40 51.34
CA GLN A 225 -22.39 -4.99 52.26
C GLN A 225 -22.30 -6.52 52.31
N TYR A 226 -22.21 -7.19 51.16
CA TYR A 226 -21.99 -8.64 51.10
C TYR A 226 -20.64 -9.06 51.70
N HIS A 227 -19.60 -8.24 51.51
CA HIS A 227 -18.31 -8.49 52.13
C HIS A 227 -18.40 -8.43 53.66
N ILE A 228 -19.00 -7.37 54.22
CA ILE A 228 -19.23 -7.24 55.66
C ILE A 228 -20.04 -8.44 56.16
N GLN A 229 -21.14 -8.79 55.50
CA GLN A 229 -21.96 -9.94 55.88
C GLN A 229 -21.19 -11.27 55.97
N ARG A 230 -20.24 -11.53 55.06
CA ARG A 230 -19.53 -12.81 54.99
C ARG A 230 -18.25 -12.88 55.81
N ARG A 231 -17.59 -11.74 56.04
CA ARG A 231 -16.25 -11.68 56.67
C ARG A 231 -16.26 -10.95 58.02
N HIS A 232 -17.29 -10.16 58.28
CA HIS A 232 -17.56 -9.43 59.52
C HIS A 232 -19.03 -9.67 59.96
N PRO A 233 -19.44 -10.94 60.18
CA PRO A 233 -20.84 -11.27 60.47
C PRO A 233 -21.35 -10.65 61.77
N GLU A 234 -20.49 -10.52 62.78
CA GLU A 234 -20.81 -9.90 64.08
C GLU A 234 -21.18 -8.41 63.91
N GLU A 235 -20.39 -7.65 63.14
CA GLU A 235 -20.72 -6.27 62.78
C GLU A 235 -21.95 -6.15 61.88
N TYR A 236 -22.17 -7.11 60.97
CA TYR A 236 -23.34 -7.10 60.09
C TYR A 236 -24.63 -7.21 60.90
N GLU A 237 -24.67 -8.14 61.87
CA GLU A 237 -25.80 -8.31 62.76
C GLU A 237 -26.00 -7.08 63.64
N SER A 238 -24.95 -6.54 64.26
CA SER A 238 -25.03 -5.31 65.06
C SER A 238 -25.53 -4.10 64.24
N GLN A 239 -25.09 -3.95 62.99
CA GLN A 239 -25.57 -2.88 62.12
C GLN A 239 -27.03 -3.10 61.68
N ASN A 240 -27.45 -4.34 61.45
CA ASN A 240 -28.81 -4.67 61.07
C ASN A 240 -29.80 -4.48 62.22
N GLU A 241 -29.39 -4.83 63.44
CA GLU A 241 -30.15 -4.55 64.66
C GLU A 241 -30.31 -3.05 64.89
N LYS A 242 -29.22 -2.28 64.76
CA LYS A 242 -29.26 -0.82 64.85
C LYS A 242 -30.17 -0.21 63.78
N LYS A 243 -30.11 -0.71 62.53
CA LYS A 243 -31.02 -0.27 61.46
C LYS A 243 -32.48 -0.56 61.80
N SER A 244 -32.77 -1.76 62.30
CA SER A 244 -34.12 -2.16 62.69
C SER A 244 -34.64 -1.32 63.87
N GLN A 245 -33.79 -1.03 64.85
CA GLN A 245 -34.12 -0.13 65.96
C GLN A 245 -34.37 1.30 65.47
N ILE A 246 -33.54 1.82 64.56
CA ILE A 246 -33.74 3.14 63.97
C ILE A 246 -35.05 3.20 63.19
N GLU A 247 -35.41 2.15 62.45
CA GLU A 247 -36.67 2.07 61.71
C GLU A 247 -37.88 2.03 62.65
N SER A 248 -37.80 1.26 63.73
CA SER A 248 -38.80 1.25 64.81
C SER A 248 -38.97 2.64 65.44
N LEU A 249 -37.87 3.28 65.83
CA LEU A 249 -37.90 4.63 66.40
C LEU A 249 -38.43 5.68 65.41
N LYS A 250 -38.18 5.53 64.11
CA LYS A 250 -38.75 6.41 63.08
C LYS A 250 -40.27 6.28 62.99
N LEU A 251 -40.80 5.06 63.10
CA LEU A 251 -42.24 4.82 63.13
C LEU A 251 -42.86 5.42 64.40
N GLU A 252 -42.20 5.25 65.54
CA GLU A 252 -42.64 5.83 66.81
C GLU A 252 -42.63 7.36 66.78
N ILE A 253 -41.56 7.98 66.26
CA ILE A 253 -41.48 9.43 66.04
C ILE A 253 -42.60 9.91 65.13
N SER A 254 -42.93 9.16 64.08
CA SER A 254 -44.01 9.51 63.15
C SER A 254 -45.38 9.46 63.85
N SER A 255 -45.62 8.42 64.65
CA SER A 255 -46.83 8.26 65.46
C SER A 255 -46.96 9.36 66.52
N LEU A 256 -45.88 9.68 67.24
CA LEU A 256 -45.85 10.73 68.25
C LEU A 256 -46.08 12.11 67.61
N LYS A 257 -45.49 12.39 66.44
CA LYS A 257 -45.77 13.61 65.69
C LYS A 257 -47.25 13.74 65.34
N GLU A 258 -47.88 12.65 64.90
CA GLU A 258 -49.31 12.63 64.58
C GLU A 258 -50.19 12.81 65.82
N GLN A 259 -49.79 12.27 66.98
CA GLN A 259 -50.47 12.53 68.25
C GLN A 259 -50.34 13.98 68.70
N ILE A 260 -49.15 14.59 68.59
CA ILE A 260 -48.93 16.00 68.94
C ILE A 260 -49.80 16.91 68.07
N VAL A 261 -49.89 16.65 66.76
CA VAL A 261 -50.76 17.43 65.86
C VAL A 261 -52.23 17.30 66.27
N ARG A 262 -52.69 16.09 66.60
CA ARG A 262 -54.06 15.87 67.10
C ARG A 262 -54.33 16.61 68.40
N GLN A 263 -53.40 16.57 69.36
CA GLN A 263 -53.52 17.29 70.63
C GLN A 263 -53.49 18.80 70.45
N GLN A 264 -52.66 19.33 69.55
CA GLN A 264 -52.62 20.76 69.21
C GLN A 264 -53.96 21.22 68.62
N GLN A 265 -54.56 20.42 67.73
CA GLN A 265 -55.89 20.72 67.17
C GLN A 265 -56.97 20.71 68.26
N ASP A 266 -56.96 19.73 69.18
CA ASP A 266 -57.94 19.65 70.28
C ASP A 266 -57.77 20.78 71.31
N LEU A 267 -56.54 21.22 71.59
CA LEU A 267 -56.30 22.39 72.44
C LEU A 267 -56.77 23.69 71.78
N GLN A 268 -56.58 23.84 70.46
CA GLN A 268 -57.09 24.99 69.71
C GLN A 268 -58.62 25.03 69.68
N THR A 269 -59.29 23.88 69.54
CA THR A 269 -60.75 23.82 69.57
C THR A 269 -61.29 24.13 70.98
N LYS A 270 -60.66 23.60 72.03
CA LYS A 270 -61.03 23.87 73.43
C LYS A 270 -60.81 25.33 73.84
N THR A 271 -59.67 25.93 73.49
CA THR A 271 -59.42 27.36 73.73
C THR A 271 -60.42 28.25 72.97
N ALA A 272 -60.79 27.88 71.74
CA ALA A 272 -61.85 28.55 71.00
C ALA A 272 -63.25 28.39 71.63
N GLN A 273 -63.52 27.29 72.35
CA GLN A 273 -64.77 27.08 73.09
C GLN A 273 -64.81 27.85 74.41
N VAL A 274 -63.72 27.88 75.18
CA VAL A 274 -63.61 28.66 76.42
C VAL A 274 -63.77 30.16 76.12
N GLY A 275 -63.13 30.68 75.07
CA GLY A 275 -63.32 32.06 74.63
C GLY A 275 -64.76 32.38 74.18
N LYS A 276 -65.54 31.39 73.72
CA LYS A 276 -66.98 31.55 73.41
C LYS A 276 -67.85 31.50 74.67
N GLN A 277 -67.46 30.74 75.70
CA GLN A 277 -68.16 30.64 76.99
C GLN A 277 -67.98 31.91 77.82
N GLU A 278 -66.76 32.44 77.89
CA GLU A 278 -66.45 33.72 78.56
C GLU A 278 -67.17 34.90 77.89
N ARG A 279 -67.35 34.86 76.57
CA ARG A 279 -68.13 35.85 75.82
C ARG A 279 -69.64 35.78 76.09
N LYS A 280 -70.16 34.62 76.50
CA LYS A 280 -71.55 34.46 76.94
C LYS A 280 -71.74 34.94 78.39
N GLU A 281 -70.80 34.64 79.29
CA GLU A 281 -70.85 35.09 80.69
C GLU A 281 -70.65 36.60 80.85
N THR A 282 -69.80 37.22 80.04
CA THR A 282 -69.64 38.70 80.01
C THR A 282 -70.90 39.40 79.47
N ASN A 283 -71.62 38.80 78.53
CA ASN A 283 -72.88 39.35 78.00
C ASN A 283 -74.01 39.28 79.05
N VAL A 284 -74.08 38.22 79.86
CA VAL A 284 -75.03 38.10 80.98
C VAL A 284 -74.72 39.08 82.12
N LYS A 285 -73.43 39.31 82.43
CA LYS A 285 -73.01 40.31 83.44
C LYS A 285 -73.28 41.76 83.00
N CYS A 286 -73.19 42.07 81.71
CA CYS A 286 -73.51 43.39 81.16
C CYS A 286 -75.01 43.74 81.30
N TYR A 287 -75.91 42.78 81.08
CA TYR A 287 -77.35 42.98 81.27
C TYR A 287 -77.76 43.14 82.74
N SER A 288 -77.02 42.53 83.68
CA SER A 288 -77.29 42.65 85.13
C SER A 288 -76.82 44.00 85.72
N SER A 289 -75.76 44.61 85.15
CA SER A 289 -75.24 45.90 85.64
C SER A 289 -76.06 47.12 85.21
N TYR A 290 -76.97 46.99 84.23
CA TYR A 290 -77.79 48.10 83.72
C TYR A 290 -79.08 48.37 84.53
N MET A 291 -79.39 47.57 85.55
CA MET A 291 -80.62 47.66 86.38
C MET A 291 -80.34 48.02 87.85
N ARG A 292 -79.27 48.78 88.13
CA ARG A 292 -78.98 49.26 89.49
C ARG A 292 -78.28 50.63 89.48
N VAL A 293 -79.02 51.67 89.14
CA VAL A 293 -78.79 53.09 89.54
C VAL A 293 -80.11 53.67 89.99
#